data_AF-A0A1M6VHC3-F1
#
_entry.id   AF-A0A1M6VHC3-F1
#
_cell.length_a   1.000
_cell.length_b   1.000
_cell.length_c   1.000
_cell.angle_alpha   90.00
_cell.angle_beta   90.00
_cell.angle_gamma   90.00
#
_symmetry.space_group_name_H-M   'P 1'
#
loop_
_entity.id
_entity.type
_entity.pdbx_description
1 polymer ?
#
loop_
_entity_poly.entity_id
_entity_poly.type
_entity_poly.pdbx_seq_one_letter_code
_entity_poly.pdbx_strand_id
1 'polypeptide(L)'
;MTAIIQPRAQALVDTIRERIAEAARVSGLAARHEAIFDIVPALKAQIDASLAGDTLAAGQALQSLREAFEAFKRDHAIARLPYSPQIDARYPYRDELANPVHIVALRSKQGTTDATADSRLAAVQPYIDPALPDRVRAEAYANAMHCRTISPADLRDAREHALIGERGAFAVRAIRAGECLGVYGGRLMSAAMFFSCVEESFVLSANSGDSVAFIDGENILAMANTSLAYDAEGVPVAQADDDGYNMEAQTFDASSRCGRHFSIRAFFARRDIEPGVELRWNYRYSPEIVEHVFGGARRQVQRVRASELYSG
;
A
#
# COMPACT_ATOMS: atom_id res chain seq x y z
N MET A 1 17.78 -17.90 26.97
CA MET A 1 16.96 -18.30 28.13
C MET A 1 15.52 -18.35 27.67
N THR A 2 14.92 -19.53 27.57
CA THR A 2 13.49 -19.68 27.24
C THR A 2 12.68 -19.10 28.39
N ALA A 3 11.85 -18.08 28.13
CA ALA A 3 11.00 -17.49 29.16
C ALA A 3 10.06 -18.57 29.72
N ILE A 4 10.01 -18.72 31.04
CA ILE A 4 9.11 -19.68 31.69
C ILE A 4 7.68 -19.15 31.50
N ILE A 5 6.88 -19.87 30.70
CA ILE A 5 5.47 -19.56 30.49
C ILE A 5 4.71 -19.97 31.76
N GLN A 6 3.83 -19.10 32.24
CA GLN A 6 3.00 -19.41 33.39
C GLN A 6 2.05 -20.59 33.08
N PRO A 7 1.81 -21.51 34.04
CA PRO A 7 0.91 -22.64 33.81
C PRO A 7 -0.49 -22.24 33.34
N ARG A 8 -1.00 -21.08 33.80
CA ARG A 8 -2.30 -20.53 33.36
C ARG A 8 -2.29 -20.07 31.90
N ALA A 9 -1.15 -19.62 31.38
CA ALA A 9 -1.01 -19.22 29.98
C ALA A 9 -0.70 -20.42 29.06
N GLN A 10 -0.07 -21.48 29.58
CA GLN A 10 0.45 -22.59 28.79
C GLN A 10 -0.62 -23.25 27.90
N ALA A 11 -1.80 -23.55 28.45
CA ALA A 11 -2.88 -24.16 27.69
C ALA A 11 -3.32 -23.28 26.49
N LEU A 12 -3.42 -21.96 26.67
CA LEU A 12 -3.75 -21.03 25.60
C LEU A 12 -2.63 -20.91 24.57
N VAL A 13 -1.36 -20.92 25.00
CA VAL A 13 -0.22 -20.92 24.10
C VAL A 13 -0.22 -22.15 23.19
N ASP A 14 -0.56 -23.32 23.73
CA ASP A 14 -0.66 -24.55 22.94
C ASP A 14 -1.84 -24.48 21.95
N THR A 15 -3.01 -23.97 22.39
CA THR A 15 -4.15 -23.71 21.49
C THR A 15 -3.82 -22.73 20.37
N ILE A 16 -3.10 -21.64 20.67
CA ILE A 16 -2.66 -20.65 19.66
C ILE A 16 -1.83 -21.32 18.57
N ARG A 17 -0.84 -22.12 18.97
CA ARG A 17 0.07 -22.82 18.05
C ARG A 17 -0.69 -23.81 17.17
N GLU A 18 -1.57 -24.60 17.78
CA GLU A 18 -2.39 -25.57 17.07
C GLU A 18 -3.27 -24.90 16.02
N ARG A 19 -4.07 -23.89 16.42
CA ARG A 19 -5.02 -23.23 15.52
C ARG A 19 -4.34 -22.47 14.39
N ILE A 20 -3.20 -21.81 14.65
CA ILE A 20 -2.44 -21.15 13.57
C ILE A 20 -1.84 -22.19 12.62
N ALA A 21 -1.36 -23.33 13.13
CA ALA A 21 -0.87 -24.42 12.28
C ALA A 21 -2.00 -25.07 11.45
N GLU A 22 -3.22 -25.12 11.99
CA GLU A 22 -4.40 -25.53 11.22
C GLU A 22 -4.71 -24.55 10.09
N ALA A 23 -4.71 -23.25 10.37
CA ALA A 23 -4.87 -22.22 9.36
C ALA A 23 -3.84 -22.39 8.23
N ALA A 24 -2.56 -22.57 8.58
CA ALA A 24 -1.46 -22.79 7.64
C ALA A 24 -1.67 -24.01 6.71
N ARG A 25 -2.34 -25.06 7.19
CA ARG A 25 -2.64 -26.28 6.43
C ARG A 25 -3.85 -26.15 5.50
N VAL A 26 -4.61 -25.06 5.56
CA VAL A 26 -5.75 -24.84 4.67
C VAL A 26 -5.28 -24.76 3.21
N SER A 27 -5.94 -25.54 2.36
CA SER A 27 -5.71 -25.58 0.91
C SER A 27 -6.30 -24.35 0.23
N GLY A 28 -5.54 -23.76 -0.70
CA GLY A 28 -5.92 -22.55 -1.43
C GLY A 28 -5.46 -21.27 -0.73
N LEU A 29 -4.90 -20.33 -1.50
CA LEU A 29 -4.32 -19.10 -0.95
C LEU A 29 -5.37 -18.22 -0.28
N ALA A 30 -6.49 -17.94 -0.95
CA ALA A 30 -7.56 -17.13 -0.38
C ALA A 30 -8.14 -17.75 0.90
N ALA A 31 -8.53 -19.03 0.85
CA ALA A 31 -9.11 -19.73 1.99
C ALA A 31 -8.18 -19.77 3.21
N ARG A 32 -6.86 -19.92 3.00
CA ARG A 32 -5.86 -19.84 4.07
C ARG A 32 -5.85 -18.48 4.77
N HIS A 33 -5.93 -17.41 3.98
CA HIS A 33 -5.94 -16.05 4.52
C HIS A 33 -7.25 -15.76 5.26
N GLU A 34 -8.40 -16.20 4.73
CA GLU A 34 -9.69 -16.09 5.44
C GLU A 34 -9.66 -16.85 6.77
N ALA A 35 -9.08 -18.06 6.80
CA ALA A 35 -8.96 -18.84 8.03
C ALA A 35 -8.14 -18.11 9.10
N ILE A 36 -6.98 -17.52 8.76
CA ILE A 36 -6.18 -16.78 9.75
C ILE A 36 -6.87 -15.48 10.19
N PHE A 37 -7.62 -14.85 9.29
CA PHE A 37 -8.39 -13.63 9.54
C PHE A 37 -9.50 -13.88 10.57
N ASP A 38 -10.09 -15.06 10.60
CA ASP A 38 -11.06 -15.46 11.63
C ASP A 38 -10.37 -15.94 12.93
N ILE A 39 -9.29 -16.71 12.81
CA ILE A 39 -8.64 -17.36 13.94
C ILE A 39 -7.96 -16.36 14.88
N VAL A 40 -7.23 -15.37 14.36
CA VAL A 40 -6.45 -14.45 15.20
C VAL A 40 -7.34 -13.57 16.10
N PRO A 41 -8.40 -12.92 15.60
CA PRO A 41 -9.34 -12.18 16.45
C PRO A 41 -10.04 -13.08 17.48
N ALA A 42 -10.43 -14.30 17.10
CA ALA A 42 -11.05 -15.26 18.02
C ALA A 42 -10.09 -15.67 19.16
N LEU A 43 -8.82 -15.93 18.84
CA LEU A 43 -7.78 -16.22 19.83
C LEU A 43 -7.54 -15.02 20.75
N LYS A 44 -7.49 -13.80 20.21
CA LYS A 44 -7.37 -12.58 21.02
C LYS A 44 -8.52 -12.45 22.02
N ALA A 45 -9.76 -12.60 21.55
CA ALA A 45 -10.94 -12.55 22.42
C ALA A 45 -10.92 -13.65 23.50
N GLN A 46 -10.46 -14.85 23.16
CA GLN A 46 -10.32 -15.95 24.11
C GLN A 46 -9.26 -15.66 25.19
N ILE A 47 -8.13 -15.05 24.82
CA ILE A 47 -7.10 -14.59 25.76
C ILE A 47 -7.70 -13.56 26.72
N ASP A 48 -8.36 -12.53 26.18
CA ASP A 48 -8.94 -11.44 26.96
C ASP A 48 -9.98 -11.97 27.97
N ALA A 49 -10.80 -12.96 27.58
CA ALA A 49 -11.81 -13.56 28.46
C ALA A 49 -11.22 -14.52 29.51
N SER A 50 -10.26 -15.37 29.12
CA SER A 50 -9.77 -16.47 29.97
C SER A 50 -8.71 -16.01 30.98
N LEU A 51 -7.98 -14.94 30.66
CA LEU A 51 -6.89 -14.40 31.48
C LEU A 51 -7.22 -13.01 32.03
N ALA A 52 -8.50 -12.66 32.09
CA ALA A 52 -8.97 -11.43 32.72
C ALA A 52 -8.44 -11.32 34.15
N GLY A 53 -7.73 -10.23 34.44
CA GLY A 53 -7.12 -9.97 35.75
C GLY A 53 -5.73 -10.59 35.97
N ASP A 54 -5.21 -11.41 35.05
CA ASP A 54 -3.84 -11.93 35.08
C ASP A 54 -3.02 -11.32 33.92
N THR A 55 -2.51 -10.12 34.17
CA THR A 55 -1.82 -9.30 33.15
C THR A 55 -0.55 -9.96 32.64
N LEU A 56 0.16 -10.73 33.48
CA LEU A 56 1.38 -11.43 33.10
C LEU A 56 1.06 -12.61 32.18
N ALA A 57 0.10 -13.45 32.55
CA ALA A 57 -0.34 -14.57 31.71
C ALA A 57 -0.89 -14.06 30.37
N ALA A 58 -1.72 -13.02 30.39
CA ALA A 58 -2.29 -12.42 29.18
C ALA A 58 -1.20 -11.87 28.26
N GLY A 59 -0.20 -11.18 28.81
CA GLY A 59 0.95 -10.69 28.06
C GLY A 59 1.75 -11.81 27.38
N GLN A 60 1.99 -12.93 28.08
CA GLN A 60 2.67 -14.10 27.52
C GLN A 60 1.88 -14.76 26.38
N ALA A 61 0.55 -14.90 26.53
CA ALA A 61 -0.31 -15.46 25.51
C ALA A 61 -0.40 -14.54 24.27
N LEU A 62 -0.57 -13.23 24.45
CA LEU A 62 -0.58 -12.26 23.36
C LEU A 62 0.75 -12.22 22.60
N GLN A 63 1.87 -12.32 23.32
CA GLN A 63 3.19 -12.40 22.68
C GLN A 63 3.32 -13.67 21.85
N SER A 64 2.85 -14.82 22.36
CA SER A 64 2.84 -16.08 21.60
C SER A 64 1.94 -16.01 20.36
N LEU A 65 0.76 -15.37 20.47
CA LEU A 65 -0.12 -15.11 19.34
C LEU A 65 0.57 -14.25 18.27
N ARG A 66 1.23 -13.17 18.69
CA ARG A 66 2.00 -12.31 17.78
C ARG A 66 3.10 -13.08 17.07
N GLU A 67 3.92 -13.83 17.81
CA GLU A 67 5.03 -14.61 17.22
C GLU A 67 4.55 -15.66 16.22
N ALA A 68 3.49 -16.39 16.56
CA ALA A 68 2.90 -17.39 15.68
C ALA A 68 2.26 -16.76 14.44
N PHE A 69 1.59 -15.61 14.58
CA PHE A 69 1.02 -14.90 13.44
C PHE A 69 2.11 -14.29 12.54
N GLU A 70 3.17 -13.73 13.10
CA GLU A 70 4.32 -13.27 12.31
C GLU A 70 5.03 -14.42 11.58
N ALA A 71 5.09 -15.61 12.19
CA ALA A 71 5.58 -16.82 11.49
C ALA A 71 4.67 -17.20 10.32
N PHE A 72 3.35 -17.22 10.54
CA PHE A 72 2.38 -17.43 9.47
C PHE A 72 2.58 -16.43 8.32
N LYS A 73 2.74 -15.14 8.62
CA LYS A 73 2.97 -14.10 7.59
C LYS A 73 4.26 -14.37 6.81
N ARG A 74 5.36 -14.69 7.49
CA ARG A 74 6.64 -15.02 6.81
C ARG A 74 6.50 -16.19 5.83
N ASP A 75 5.73 -17.21 6.20
CA ASP A 75 5.64 -18.45 5.41
C ASP A 75 4.52 -18.43 4.36
N HIS A 76 3.52 -17.58 4.52
CA HIS A 76 2.28 -17.63 3.74
C HIS A 76 1.82 -16.32 3.14
N ALA A 77 2.43 -15.18 3.49
CA ALA A 77 2.10 -13.92 2.86
C ALA A 77 2.38 -14.01 1.35
N ILE A 78 1.48 -13.42 0.58
CA ILE A 78 1.62 -13.37 -0.85
C ILE A 78 2.61 -12.24 -1.16
N ALA A 79 3.72 -12.56 -1.81
CA ALA A 79 4.70 -11.55 -2.19
C ALA A 79 4.11 -10.55 -3.21
N ARG A 80 4.37 -9.27 -2.97
CA ARG A 80 4.17 -8.21 -3.96
C ARG A 80 5.15 -8.42 -5.12
N LEU A 81 4.71 -8.20 -6.36
CA LEU A 81 5.62 -8.20 -7.50
C LEU A 81 6.50 -6.94 -7.48
N PRO A 82 7.82 -7.05 -7.56
CA PRO A 82 8.68 -5.88 -7.67
C PRO A 82 8.42 -5.20 -9.01
N TYR A 83 8.41 -3.86 -9.01
CA TYR A 83 8.17 -3.09 -10.22
C TYR A 83 9.15 -3.49 -11.34
N SER A 84 8.59 -3.65 -12.54
CA SER A 84 9.31 -3.81 -13.81
C SER A 84 8.43 -3.29 -14.97
N PRO A 85 9.01 -2.83 -16.09
CA PRO A 85 8.23 -2.39 -17.25
C PRO A 85 7.28 -3.45 -17.81
N GLN A 86 7.58 -4.74 -17.60
CA GLN A 86 6.69 -5.84 -17.98
C GLN A 86 5.40 -5.86 -17.17
N ILE A 87 5.38 -5.31 -15.95
CA ILE A 87 4.16 -5.17 -15.14
C ILE A 87 3.26 -4.07 -15.71
N ASP A 88 3.84 -2.98 -16.22
CA ASP A 88 3.07 -1.87 -16.82
C ASP A 88 2.26 -2.32 -18.05
N ALA A 89 2.73 -3.35 -18.75
CA ALA A 89 2.05 -3.94 -19.90
C ALA A 89 0.82 -4.78 -19.53
N ARG A 90 0.81 -5.38 -18.32
CA ARG A 90 -0.23 -6.31 -17.88
C ARG A 90 -1.55 -5.59 -17.64
N TYR A 91 -2.63 -6.36 -17.57
CA TYR A 91 -3.88 -5.85 -17.01
C TYR A 91 -3.62 -5.33 -15.57
N PRO A 92 -4.14 -4.15 -15.19
CA PRO A 92 -3.69 -3.45 -13.98
C PRO A 92 -4.02 -4.16 -12.67
N TYR A 93 -4.95 -5.13 -12.67
CA TYR A 93 -5.35 -5.84 -11.47
C TYR A 93 -5.16 -7.33 -11.62
N ARG A 94 -4.60 -7.95 -10.58
CA ARG A 94 -4.51 -9.40 -10.46
C ARG A 94 -5.04 -9.90 -9.13
N ASP A 95 -5.48 -11.15 -9.13
CA ASP A 95 -5.85 -11.88 -7.92
C ASP A 95 -4.61 -12.50 -7.22
N GLU A 96 -4.86 -13.26 -6.17
CA GLU A 96 -3.86 -14.00 -5.40
C GLU A 96 -3.13 -15.09 -6.20
N LEU A 97 -3.75 -15.58 -7.27
CA LEU A 97 -3.18 -16.58 -8.20
C LEU A 97 -2.53 -15.93 -9.42
N ALA A 98 -2.41 -14.59 -9.43
CA ALA A 98 -1.90 -13.78 -10.52
C ALA A 98 -2.75 -13.77 -11.80
N ASN A 99 -4.03 -14.17 -11.72
CA ASN A 99 -4.97 -14.02 -12.83
C ASN A 99 -5.48 -12.57 -12.91
N PRO A 100 -5.72 -12.03 -14.11
CA PRO A 100 -6.26 -10.69 -14.26
C PRO A 100 -7.69 -10.56 -13.73
N VAL A 101 -7.95 -9.51 -12.95
CA VAL A 101 -9.28 -9.14 -12.44
C VAL A 101 -9.92 -8.12 -13.37
N HIS A 102 -10.55 -8.60 -14.44
CA HIS A 102 -11.11 -7.73 -15.48
C HIS A 102 -12.31 -6.91 -14.98
N ILE A 103 -12.21 -5.59 -15.13
CA ILE A 103 -13.31 -4.64 -14.90
C ILE A 103 -14.32 -4.75 -16.05
N VAL A 104 -15.61 -4.82 -15.70
CA VAL A 104 -16.73 -4.86 -16.65
C VAL A 104 -17.66 -3.66 -16.53
N ALA A 105 -17.58 -2.91 -15.42
CA ALA A 105 -18.29 -1.65 -15.24
C ALA A 105 -17.44 -0.70 -14.40
N LEU A 106 -17.47 0.59 -14.75
CA LEU A 106 -16.75 1.64 -14.04
C LEU A 106 -17.63 2.89 -13.93
N ARG A 107 -17.68 3.50 -12.75
CA ARG A 107 -18.51 4.69 -12.47
C ARG A 107 -17.73 5.72 -11.67
N SER A 108 -17.91 7.01 -11.96
CA SER A 108 -17.31 8.07 -11.14
C SER A 108 -17.98 8.10 -9.76
N LYS A 109 -17.17 8.11 -8.69
CA LYS A 109 -17.67 8.14 -7.31
C LYS A 109 -18.28 9.49 -6.92
N GLN A 110 -17.96 10.55 -7.65
CA GLN A 110 -18.40 11.92 -7.33
C GLN A 110 -19.86 12.21 -7.72
N GLY A 111 -20.61 11.26 -8.30
CA GLY A 111 -22.01 11.45 -8.67
C GLY A 111 -22.26 12.54 -9.74
N THR A 112 -21.20 13.19 -10.21
CA THR A 112 -21.23 14.20 -11.27
C THR A 112 -21.39 13.49 -12.61
N THR A 113 -22.61 13.46 -13.13
CA THR A 113 -22.90 13.18 -14.55
C THR A 113 -22.61 14.42 -15.39
N ASP A 114 -21.38 14.94 -15.30
CA ASP A 114 -20.92 16.09 -16.07
C ASP A 114 -19.95 15.63 -17.16
N ALA A 115 -19.87 16.37 -18.28
CA ALA A 115 -19.01 16.06 -19.42
C ALA A 115 -17.54 15.81 -19.05
N THR A 116 -17.05 16.44 -17.98
CA THR A 116 -15.69 16.22 -17.44
C THR A 116 -15.51 14.81 -16.85
N ALA A 117 -16.52 14.25 -16.19
CA ALA A 117 -16.47 12.90 -15.64
C ALA A 117 -16.46 11.85 -16.76
N ASP A 118 -17.24 12.07 -17.83
CA ASP A 118 -17.25 11.21 -19.01
C ASP A 118 -15.91 11.28 -19.77
N SER A 119 -15.33 12.47 -19.91
CA SER A 119 -14.02 12.65 -20.52
C SER A 119 -12.91 11.93 -19.75
N ARG A 120 -12.88 12.06 -18.42
CA ARG A 120 -11.90 11.34 -17.59
C ARG A 120 -12.13 9.84 -17.61
N LEU A 121 -13.37 9.36 -17.61
CA LEU A 121 -13.68 7.94 -17.75
C LEU A 121 -13.16 7.37 -19.08
N ALA A 122 -13.33 8.11 -20.18
CA ALA A 122 -12.80 7.73 -21.49
C ALA A 122 -11.26 7.71 -21.49
N ALA A 123 -10.61 8.67 -20.84
CA ALA A 123 -9.15 8.75 -20.76
C ALA A 123 -8.51 7.58 -20.00
N VAL A 124 -9.26 6.90 -19.12
CA VAL A 124 -8.78 5.73 -18.37
C VAL A 124 -8.79 4.45 -19.22
N GLN A 125 -9.62 4.36 -20.26
CA GLN A 125 -9.84 3.12 -21.04
C GLN A 125 -8.57 2.44 -21.57
N PRO A 126 -7.56 3.16 -22.10
CA PRO A 126 -6.32 2.54 -22.58
C PRO A 126 -5.62 1.66 -21.53
N TYR A 127 -5.84 1.94 -20.24
CA TYR A 127 -5.21 1.26 -19.12
C TYR A 127 -6.02 0.07 -18.58
N ILE A 128 -7.34 0.04 -18.79
CA ILE A 128 -8.25 -0.91 -18.13
C ILE A 128 -9.09 -1.75 -19.08
N ASP A 129 -9.07 -1.49 -20.39
CA ASP A 129 -9.85 -2.27 -21.35
C ASP A 129 -9.24 -3.67 -21.52
N PRO A 130 -9.97 -4.75 -21.14
CA PRO A 130 -9.47 -6.12 -21.25
C PRO A 130 -9.30 -6.59 -22.71
N ALA A 131 -9.92 -5.92 -23.68
CA ALA A 131 -9.76 -6.25 -25.10
C ALA A 131 -8.49 -5.68 -25.72
N LEU A 132 -7.88 -4.66 -25.08
CA LEU A 132 -6.64 -4.07 -25.58
C LEU A 132 -5.44 -4.99 -25.35
N PRO A 133 -4.55 -5.17 -26.34
CA PRO A 133 -3.30 -5.90 -26.18
C PRO A 133 -2.37 -5.23 -25.14
N ASP A 134 -1.57 -6.04 -24.44
CA ASP A 134 -0.59 -5.58 -23.44
C ASP A 134 0.35 -4.49 -23.98
N ARG A 135 0.75 -4.58 -25.26
CA ARG A 135 1.62 -3.56 -25.89
C ARG A 135 1.01 -2.16 -25.88
N VAL A 136 -0.32 -2.04 -26.00
CA VAL A 136 -0.99 -0.73 -26.02
C VAL A 136 -0.93 -0.08 -24.63
N ARG A 137 -1.11 -0.86 -23.57
CA ARG A 137 -0.91 -0.41 -22.18
C ARG A 137 0.54 -0.03 -21.91
N ALA A 138 1.48 -0.87 -22.34
CA ALA A 138 2.90 -0.62 -22.20
C ALA A 138 3.30 0.70 -22.88
N GLU A 139 2.85 0.90 -24.12
CA GLU A 139 3.07 2.13 -24.89
C GLU A 139 2.42 3.34 -24.19
N ALA A 140 1.21 3.21 -23.63
CA ALA A 140 0.56 4.30 -22.90
C ALA A 140 1.40 4.80 -21.71
N TYR A 141 1.93 3.88 -20.89
CA TYR A 141 2.83 4.25 -19.79
C TYR A 141 4.17 4.77 -20.31
N ALA A 142 4.85 4.05 -21.21
CA ALA A 142 6.18 4.41 -21.70
C ALA A 142 6.21 5.75 -22.46
N ASN A 143 5.10 6.14 -23.09
CA ASN A 143 4.97 7.43 -23.77
C ASN A 143 4.75 8.61 -22.82
N ALA A 144 4.33 8.37 -21.57
CA ALA A 144 4.10 9.41 -20.57
C ALA A 144 5.24 9.47 -19.56
N MET A 145 5.73 8.31 -19.10
CA MET A 145 6.64 8.22 -17.96
C MET A 145 7.59 7.02 -18.05
N HIS A 146 8.73 7.15 -17.37
CA HIS A 146 9.64 6.05 -17.08
C HIS A 146 9.94 5.97 -15.59
N CYS A 147 10.44 4.82 -15.14
CA CYS A 147 10.94 4.66 -13.78
C CYS A 147 12.47 4.57 -13.79
N ARG A 148 13.11 5.29 -12.87
CA ARG A 148 14.55 5.22 -12.62
C ARG A 148 14.85 5.50 -11.16
N THR A 149 16.10 5.27 -10.77
CA THR A 149 16.55 5.65 -9.43
C THR A 149 16.67 7.17 -9.32
N ILE A 150 16.35 7.68 -8.14
CA ILE A 150 16.47 9.08 -7.76
C ILE A 150 17.94 9.38 -7.46
N SER A 151 18.44 10.45 -8.05
CA SER A 151 19.77 11.00 -7.83
C SER A 151 19.69 12.29 -6.99
N PRO A 152 20.82 12.79 -6.46
CA PRO A 152 20.82 14.08 -5.75
C PRO A 152 20.26 15.25 -6.57
N ALA A 153 20.40 15.22 -7.89
CA ALA A 153 19.91 16.28 -8.78
C ALA A 153 18.38 16.26 -8.96
N ASP A 154 17.71 15.18 -8.55
CA ASP A 154 16.25 15.03 -8.65
C ASP A 154 15.52 15.53 -7.40
N LEU A 155 16.24 15.76 -6.30
CA LEU A 155 15.65 16.16 -5.04
C LEU A 155 15.02 17.55 -5.18
N ARG A 156 13.78 17.68 -4.71
CA ARG A 156 13.09 18.98 -4.63
C ARG A 156 13.48 19.75 -3.38
N ASP A 157 13.89 19.02 -2.35
CA ASP A 157 14.40 19.56 -1.09
C ASP A 157 15.58 18.70 -0.62
N ALA A 158 16.66 19.33 -0.16
CA ALA A 158 17.86 18.61 0.30
C ALA A 158 17.58 17.64 1.47
N ARG A 159 16.53 17.88 2.24
CA ARG A 159 16.10 16.99 3.35
C ARG A 159 15.54 15.66 2.86
N GLU A 160 15.15 15.55 1.59
CA GLU A 160 14.67 14.31 0.95
C GLU A 160 15.80 13.33 0.60
N HIS A 161 17.01 13.50 1.15
CA HIS A 161 18.16 12.65 0.88
C HIS A 161 17.92 11.13 1.02
N ALA A 162 16.96 10.71 1.86
CA ALA A 162 16.56 9.31 1.98
C ALA A 162 15.94 8.71 0.70
N LEU A 163 15.49 9.55 -0.24
CA LEU A 163 15.01 9.11 -1.56
C LEU A 163 16.14 8.75 -2.52
N ILE A 164 17.39 9.17 -2.26
CA ILE A 164 18.50 8.87 -3.18
C ILE A 164 18.71 7.35 -3.24
N GLY A 165 18.69 6.80 -4.45
CA GLY A 165 18.78 5.36 -4.70
C GLY A 165 17.43 4.64 -4.74
N GLU A 166 16.37 5.25 -4.18
CA GLU A 166 15.00 4.77 -4.32
C GLU A 166 14.47 5.05 -5.74
N ARG A 167 13.34 4.42 -6.08
CA ARG A 167 12.70 4.59 -7.38
C ARG A 167 11.81 5.83 -7.41
N GLY A 168 11.78 6.49 -8.57
CA GLY A 168 10.82 7.54 -8.90
C GLY A 168 10.19 7.30 -10.28
N ALA A 169 9.01 7.84 -10.49
CA ALA A 169 8.38 7.94 -11.82
C ALA A 169 8.66 9.34 -12.39
N PHE A 170 9.11 9.44 -13.64
CA PHE A 170 9.52 10.70 -14.25
C PHE A 170 8.87 10.86 -15.63
N ALA A 171 8.48 12.08 -15.97
CA ALA A 171 7.88 12.38 -17.27
C ALA A 171 8.88 12.16 -18.42
N VAL A 172 8.48 11.44 -19.47
CA VAL A 172 9.33 11.26 -20.68
C VAL A 172 9.24 12.46 -21.61
N ARG A 173 8.10 13.14 -21.60
CA ARG A 173 7.78 14.29 -22.45
C ARG A 173 7.02 15.33 -21.66
N ALA A 174 6.69 16.44 -22.30
CA ALA A 174 5.71 17.38 -21.77
C ALA A 174 4.35 16.67 -21.61
N ILE A 175 3.73 16.82 -20.44
CA ILE A 175 2.40 16.29 -20.10
C ILE A 175 1.51 17.49 -19.80
N ARG A 176 0.32 17.52 -20.40
CA ARG A 176 -0.60 18.64 -20.21
C ARG A 176 -1.40 18.51 -18.93
N ALA A 177 -1.79 19.63 -18.33
CA ALA A 177 -2.75 19.66 -17.25
C ALA A 177 -4.04 18.89 -17.63
N GLY A 178 -4.52 18.04 -16.73
CA GLY A 178 -5.69 17.17 -16.91
C GLY A 178 -5.42 15.89 -17.71
N GLU A 179 -4.21 15.68 -18.23
CA GLU A 179 -3.88 14.47 -18.99
C GLU A 179 -3.85 13.22 -18.09
N CYS A 180 -4.40 12.09 -18.56
CA CYS A 180 -4.42 10.84 -17.82
C CYS A 180 -3.05 10.16 -17.83
N LEU A 181 -2.53 9.92 -16.64
CA LEU A 181 -1.24 9.30 -16.37
C LEU A 181 -1.33 7.76 -16.22
N GLY A 182 -2.55 7.24 -16.04
CA GLY A 182 -2.82 5.82 -15.91
C GLY A 182 -3.59 5.45 -14.64
N VAL A 183 -3.56 4.16 -14.29
CA VAL A 183 -4.32 3.57 -13.18
C VAL A 183 -3.39 2.88 -12.21
N TYR A 184 -3.55 3.16 -10.91
CA TYR A 184 -2.79 2.49 -9.87
C TYR A 184 -3.08 0.99 -9.87
N GLY A 185 -2.13 0.21 -10.36
CA GLY A 185 -2.30 -1.21 -10.62
C GLY A 185 -1.48 -2.08 -9.67
N GLY A 186 -1.96 -3.27 -9.40
CA GLY A 186 -1.28 -4.27 -8.59
C GLY A 186 -2.20 -5.40 -8.15
N ARG A 187 -1.87 -6.05 -7.04
CA ARG A 187 -2.68 -7.14 -6.49
C ARG A 187 -3.91 -6.59 -5.78
N LEU A 188 -5.08 -7.05 -6.20
CA LEU A 188 -6.35 -6.73 -5.54
C LEU A 188 -6.60 -7.71 -4.38
N MET A 189 -6.57 -7.20 -3.15
CA MET A 189 -6.60 -7.96 -1.90
C MET A 189 -7.97 -7.87 -1.20
N SER A 190 -8.39 -8.96 -0.56
CA SER A 190 -9.46 -8.93 0.45
C SER A 190 -8.94 -8.36 1.78
N ALA A 191 -9.83 -8.13 2.75
CA ALA A 191 -9.44 -7.77 4.11
C ALA A 191 -8.52 -8.83 4.74
N ALA A 192 -8.79 -10.11 4.51
CA ALA A 192 -7.99 -11.21 5.02
C ALA A 192 -6.57 -11.26 4.42
N MET A 193 -6.45 -10.95 3.13
CA MET A 193 -5.14 -10.83 2.47
C MET A 193 -4.35 -9.63 2.99
N PHE A 194 -5.01 -8.47 3.16
CA PHE A 194 -4.39 -7.29 3.74
C PHE A 194 -3.92 -7.54 5.18
N PHE A 195 -4.71 -8.25 5.99
CA PHE A 195 -4.36 -8.62 7.37
C PHE A 195 -3.04 -9.38 7.47
N SER A 196 -2.71 -10.19 6.45
CA SER A 196 -1.47 -10.97 6.40
C SER A 196 -0.36 -10.28 5.58
N CYS A 197 -0.55 -9.03 5.15
CA CYS A 197 0.43 -8.30 4.35
C CYS A 197 1.70 -8.01 5.16
N VAL A 198 2.87 -8.27 4.59
CA VAL A 198 4.16 -8.06 5.28
C VAL A 198 4.62 -6.61 5.21
N GLU A 199 4.33 -5.93 4.10
CA GLU A 199 4.70 -4.55 3.87
C GLU A 199 3.53 -3.78 3.25
N GLU A 200 3.18 -2.65 3.87
CA GLU A 200 1.99 -1.87 3.49
C GLU A 200 2.35 -0.58 2.73
N SER A 201 3.63 -0.34 2.44
CA SER A 201 4.17 0.89 1.83
C SER A 201 3.51 1.25 0.49
N PHE A 202 3.02 0.25 -0.24
CA PHE A 202 2.38 0.39 -1.55
C PHE A 202 0.88 0.09 -1.53
N VAL A 203 0.28 -0.06 -0.34
CA VAL A 203 -1.12 -0.46 -0.23
C VAL A 203 -2.03 0.76 -0.23
N LEU A 204 -3.00 0.75 -1.14
CA LEU A 204 -4.09 1.74 -1.17
C LEU A 204 -5.42 1.06 -0.82
N SER A 205 -6.24 1.72 0.02
CA SER A 205 -7.64 1.31 0.18
C SER A 205 -8.39 1.48 -1.15
N ALA A 206 -9.12 0.43 -1.50
CA ALA A 206 -9.93 0.28 -2.69
C ALA A 206 -11.40 -0.01 -2.30
N ASN A 207 -11.86 0.53 -1.17
CA ASN A 207 -13.22 0.30 -0.70
C ASN A 207 -14.26 0.93 -1.65
N SER A 208 -15.37 0.21 -1.89
CA SER A 208 -16.47 0.63 -2.75
C SER A 208 -17.81 0.21 -2.13
N GLY A 209 -18.64 1.19 -1.74
CA GLY A 209 -19.80 0.93 -0.89
C GLY A 209 -19.38 0.20 0.39
N ASP A 210 -20.06 -0.91 0.69
CA ASP A 210 -19.75 -1.77 1.83
C ASP A 210 -18.63 -2.80 1.55
N SER A 211 -18.11 -2.84 0.32
CA SER A 211 -17.03 -3.76 -0.04
C SER A 211 -15.68 -3.23 0.46
N VAL A 212 -14.99 -4.05 1.26
CA VAL A 212 -13.63 -3.77 1.74
C VAL A 212 -12.62 -4.44 0.80
N ALA A 213 -11.76 -3.62 0.21
CA ALA A 213 -10.72 -4.10 -0.69
C ALA A 213 -9.48 -3.19 -0.61
N PHE A 214 -8.35 -3.75 -1.00
CA PHE A 214 -7.06 -3.05 -1.02
C PHE A 214 -6.32 -3.37 -2.31
N ILE A 215 -5.50 -2.44 -2.78
CA ILE A 215 -4.59 -2.66 -3.92
C ILE A 215 -3.17 -2.51 -3.41
N ASP A 216 -2.38 -3.56 -3.54
CA ASP A 216 -0.94 -3.55 -3.29
C ASP A 216 -0.22 -3.22 -4.60
N GLY A 217 0.29 -1.99 -4.73
CA GLY A 217 0.67 -1.38 -6.00
C GLY A 217 1.97 -1.92 -6.59
N GLU A 218 1.94 -2.35 -7.85
CA GLU A 218 3.06 -3.04 -8.53
C GLU A 218 3.54 -2.31 -9.79
N ASN A 219 2.71 -1.46 -10.39
CA ASN A 219 3.04 -0.75 -11.63
C ASN A 219 3.78 0.58 -11.38
N ILE A 220 4.16 1.28 -12.46
CA ILE A 220 4.96 2.51 -12.40
C ILE A 220 4.36 3.60 -11.52
N LEU A 221 3.03 3.67 -11.39
CA LEU A 221 2.35 4.64 -10.54
C LEU A 221 2.56 4.38 -9.05
N ALA A 222 2.92 3.16 -8.66
CA ALA A 222 3.36 2.84 -7.31
C ALA A 222 4.75 3.40 -6.98
N MET A 223 5.52 3.82 -7.99
CA MET A 223 6.85 4.43 -7.83
C MET A 223 6.80 5.97 -7.77
N ALA A 224 5.61 6.57 -7.85
CA ALA A 224 5.45 8.01 -7.70
C ALA A 224 5.48 8.40 -6.21
N ASN A 225 6.46 9.21 -5.82
CA ASN A 225 6.70 9.57 -4.43
C ASN A 225 5.76 10.67 -3.92
N THR A 226 5.77 10.87 -2.60
CA THR A 226 5.13 12.00 -1.95
C THR A 226 6.14 13.07 -1.53
N SER A 227 5.70 14.32 -1.47
CA SER A 227 6.45 15.44 -0.93
C SER A 227 6.06 15.67 0.53
N LEU A 228 7.00 16.05 1.37
CA LEU A 228 6.79 16.30 2.80
C LEU A 228 7.01 17.77 3.14
N ALA A 229 6.26 18.26 4.13
CA ALA A 229 6.54 19.51 4.82
C ALA A 229 7.38 19.22 6.06
N TYR A 230 8.34 20.10 6.33
CA TYR A 230 9.33 19.94 7.39
C TYR A 230 9.27 21.11 8.37
N ASP A 231 9.52 20.85 9.65
CA ASP A 231 9.72 21.89 10.66
C ASP A 231 11.10 22.56 10.54
N ALA A 232 11.38 23.52 11.43
CA ALA A 232 12.63 24.29 11.45
C ALA A 232 13.86 23.40 11.72
N GLU A 233 13.65 22.28 12.42
CA GLU A 233 14.66 21.27 12.72
C GLU A 233 14.87 20.26 11.57
N GLY A 234 14.08 20.38 10.49
CA GLY A 234 14.16 19.50 9.31
C GLY A 234 13.47 18.16 9.49
N VAL A 235 12.57 18.02 10.47
CA VAL A 235 11.78 16.81 10.70
C VAL A 235 10.50 16.88 9.86
N PRO A 236 10.10 15.79 9.18
CA PRO A 236 8.83 15.75 8.47
C PRO A 236 7.65 15.81 9.45
N VAL A 237 6.75 16.77 9.26
CA VAL A 237 5.59 17.01 10.15
C VAL A 237 4.25 16.82 9.46
N ALA A 238 4.21 16.93 8.14
CA ALA A 238 3.02 16.71 7.34
C ALA A 238 3.42 16.38 5.90
N GLN A 239 2.43 16.03 5.09
CA GLN A 239 2.56 16.09 3.65
C GLN A 239 2.62 17.56 3.20
N ALA A 240 3.34 17.83 2.10
CA ALA A 240 3.45 19.17 1.54
C ALA A 240 2.06 19.75 1.20
N ASP A 241 2.00 21.06 0.99
CA ASP A 241 0.81 21.69 0.43
C ASP A 241 0.59 21.28 -1.04
N ASP A 242 -0.50 21.78 -1.63
CA ASP A 242 -0.93 21.38 -2.97
C ASP A 242 0.11 21.69 -4.07
N ASP A 243 0.95 22.71 -3.85
CA ASP A 243 2.00 23.07 -4.79
C ASP A 243 3.11 22.01 -4.85
N GLY A 244 3.25 21.18 -3.82
CA GLY A 244 4.18 20.05 -3.74
C GLY A 244 3.88 18.89 -4.71
N TYR A 245 2.72 18.88 -5.39
CA TYR A 245 2.25 17.75 -6.18
C TYR A 245 1.88 18.13 -7.61
N ASN A 246 2.27 17.30 -8.57
CA ASN A 246 1.92 17.47 -9.99
C ASN A 246 0.94 16.38 -10.50
N MET A 247 0.58 15.42 -9.64
CA MET A 247 -0.44 14.40 -9.91
C MET A 247 -1.64 14.56 -8.97
N GLU A 248 -2.83 14.28 -9.48
CA GLU A 248 -4.06 14.11 -8.70
C GLU A 248 -4.67 12.74 -8.97
N ALA A 249 -5.30 12.17 -7.94
CA ALA A 249 -6.02 10.91 -8.06
C ALA A 249 -7.54 11.17 -8.16
N GLN A 250 -8.17 10.59 -9.18
CA GLN A 250 -9.62 10.43 -9.23
C GLN A 250 -10.01 9.00 -8.92
N THR A 251 -11.06 8.83 -8.11
CA THR A 251 -11.57 7.52 -7.71
C THR A 251 -12.81 7.14 -8.52
N PHE A 252 -12.83 5.90 -8.98
CA PHE A 252 -13.97 5.31 -9.69
C PHE A 252 -14.37 4.00 -9.03
N ASP A 253 -15.67 3.75 -8.90
CA ASP A 253 -16.17 2.46 -8.43
C ASP A 253 -16.25 1.48 -9.59
N ALA A 254 -15.66 0.30 -9.39
CA ALA A 254 -15.50 -0.74 -10.38
C ALA A 254 -16.21 -2.03 -9.96
N SER A 255 -16.78 -2.71 -10.96
CA SER A 255 -17.26 -4.09 -10.84
C SER A 255 -16.45 -4.97 -11.77
N SER A 256 -15.99 -6.12 -11.27
CA SER A 256 -15.23 -7.09 -12.05
C SER A 256 -16.09 -8.24 -12.58
N ARG A 257 -15.58 -8.93 -13.59
CA ARG A 257 -16.19 -10.14 -14.17
C ARG A 257 -16.36 -11.26 -13.13
N CYS A 258 -15.46 -11.35 -12.15
CA CYS A 258 -15.53 -12.33 -11.06
C CYS A 258 -16.43 -11.88 -9.88
N GLY A 259 -17.23 -10.83 -10.04
CA GLY A 259 -18.19 -10.39 -9.02
C GLY A 259 -17.61 -9.57 -7.87
N ARG A 260 -16.32 -9.19 -7.92
CA ARG A 260 -15.70 -8.30 -6.93
C ARG A 260 -16.04 -6.84 -7.24
N HIS A 261 -16.33 -6.08 -6.19
CA HIS A 261 -16.55 -4.63 -6.22
C HIS A 261 -15.43 -3.93 -5.45
N PHE A 262 -14.85 -2.89 -6.05
CA PHE A 262 -13.72 -2.16 -5.49
C PHE A 262 -13.61 -0.79 -6.15
N SER A 263 -12.92 0.15 -5.53
CA SER A 263 -12.60 1.44 -6.13
C SER A 263 -11.20 1.44 -6.73
N ILE A 264 -11.08 2.04 -7.92
CA ILE A 264 -9.79 2.24 -8.58
C ILE A 264 -9.38 3.70 -8.48
N ARG A 265 -8.07 3.95 -8.51
CA ARG A 265 -7.51 5.29 -8.61
C ARG A 265 -6.83 5.47 -9.95
N ALA A 266 -7.35 6.38 -10.76
CA ALA A 266 -6.65 6.87 -11.93
C ALA A 266 -5.97 8.19 -11.61
N PHE A 267 -4.78 8.38 -12.15
CA PHE A 267 -3.99 9.59 -11.95
C PHE A 267 -4.06 10.50 -13.15
N PHE A 268 -4.10 11.80 -12.87
CA PHE A 268 -4.12 12.86 -13.87
C PHE A 268 -3.08 13.92 -13.50
N ALA A 269 -2.53 14.61 -14.49
CA ALA A 269 -1.64 15.74 -14.24
C ALA A 269 -2.43 16.94 -13.69
N ARG A 270 -1.99 17.54 -12.59
CA ARG A 270 -2.63 18.74 -12.00
C ARG A 270 -2.33 20.02 -12.76
N ARG A 271 -1.18 20.04 -13.44
CA ARG A 271 -0.59 21.17 -14.16
C ARG A 271 0.25 20.62 -15.29
N ASP A 272 0.71 21.49 -16.17
CA ASP A 272 1.69 21.09 -17.19
C ASP A 272 2.97 20.60 -16.50
N ILE A 273 3.54 19.52 -17.02
CA ILE A 273 4.72 18.85 -16.47
C ILE A 273 5.78 18.78 -17.57
N GLU A 274 6.95 19.35 -17.32
CA GLU A 274 8.07 19.33 -18.25
C GLU A 274 8.72 17.93 -18.33
N PRO A 275 9.37 17.59 -19.47
CA PRO A 275 10.16 16.36 -19.57
C PRO A 275 11.20 16.24 -18.45
N GLY A 276 11.38 15.03 -17.93
CA GLY A 276 12.35 14.72 -16.88
C GLY A 276 11.92 15.09 -15.47
N VAL A 277 10.79 15.78 -15.28
CA VAL A 277 10.26 16.11 -13.95
C VAL A 277 9.72 14.86 -13.25
N GLU A 278 10.06 14.67 -11.98
CA GLU A 278 9.50 13.60 -11.14
C GLU A 278 8.00 13.81 -10.93
N LEU A 279 7.22 12.75 -11.09
CA LEU A 279 5.81 12.67 -10.81
C LEU A 279 5.59 12.39 -9.31
N ARG A 280 4.82 13.23 -8.65
CA ARG A 280 4.53 13.16 -7.22
C ARG A 280 3.07 13.40 -6.91
N TRP A 281 2.56 12.63 -5.96
CA TRP A 281 1.17 12.72 -5.51
C TRP A 281 1.04 12.75 -3.98
N ASN A 282 -0.07 13.31 -3.53
CA ASN A 282 -0.40 13.41 -2.12
C ASN A 282 -1.04 12.09 -1.65
N TYR A 283 -0.35 11.33 -0.79
CA TYR A 283 -0.86 10.04 -0.29
C TYR A 283 -2.04 10.20 0.68
N ARG A 284 -2.33 11.43 1.11
CA ARG A 284 -3.37 11.82 2.07
C ARG A 284 -3.14 11.22 3.45
N TYR A 285 -1.88 11.14 3.86
CA TYR A 285 -1.49 10.81 5.21
C TYR A 285 -1.81 11.97 6.13
N SER A 286 -2.41 11.65 7.27
CA SER A 286 -2.54 12.62 8.36
C SER A 286 -1.15 12.91 8.95
N PRO A 287 -0.99 14.04 9.66
CA PRO A 287 0.26 14.35 10.36
C PRO A 287 0.75 13.19 11.26
N GLU A 288 -0.16 12.47 11.91
CA GLU A 288 0.17 11.32 12.77
C GLU A 288 0.74 10.15 11.96
N ILE A 289 0.20 9.88 10.77
CA ILE A 289 0.76 8.87 9.86
C ILE A 289 2.13 9.33 9.35
N VAL A 290 2.29 10.61 9.02
CA VAL A 290 3.59 11.16 8.61
C VAL A 290 4.64 10.98 9.72
N GLU A 291 4.30 11.28 10.97
CA GLU A 291 5.21 11.04 12.09
C GLU A 291 5.51 9.56 12.30
N HIS A 292 4.51 8.68 12.15
CA HIS A 292 4.70 7.24 12.31
C HIS A 292 5.66 6.66 11.25
N VAL A 293 5.45 7.04 9.98
CA VAL A 293 6.16 6.49 8.82
C VAL A 293 7.52 7.19 8.61
N PHE A 294 7.56 8.52 8.69
CA PHE A 294 8.74 9.34 8.36
C PHE A 294 9.41 9.99 9.58
N GLY A 295 8.75 10.04 10.74
CA GLY A 295 9.28 10.65 11.96
C GLY A 295 10.42 9.88 12.63
N GLY A 296 10.91 8.78 12.04
CA GLY A 296 12.11 8.07 12.49
C GLY A 296 13.34 8.97 12.68
N ALA A 297 13.42 10.09 11.94
CA ALA A 297 14.43 11.13 12.12
C ALA A 297 14.45 11.73 13.54
N ARG A 298 13.31 11.91 14.22
CA ARG A 298 13.25 12.36 15.63
C ARG A 298 13.95 11.38 16.58
N ARG A 299 13.80 10.07 16.35
CA ARG A 299 14.42 9.03 17.19
C ARG A 299 15.94 8.94 17.01
N GLN A 300 16.46 9.30 15.84
CA GLN A 300 17.90 9.38 15.57
C GLN A 300 18.51 10.68 16.10
N VAL A 301 17.87 11.84 15.86
CA VAL A 301 18.36 13.15 16.34
C VAL A 301 18.31 13.27 17.87
N GLN A 302 17.29 12.71 18.53
CA GLN A 302 17.24 12.65 20.00
C GLN A 302 18.28 11.69 20.59
N ARG A 303 18.62 10.59 19.89
CA ARG A 303 19.72 9.69 20.30
C ARG A 303 21.08 10.37 20.19
N VAL A 304 21.33 11.13 19.12
CA VAL A 304 22.58 11.89 18.93
C VAL A 304 22.72 12.98 19.99
N ARG A 305 21.67 13.79 20.22
CA ARG A 305 21.69 14.82 21.28
C ARG A 305 21.83 14.24 22.69
N ALA A 306 21.23 13.08 22.97
CA ALA A 306 21.43 12.39 24.23
C ALA A 306 22.87 11.88 24.39
N SER A 307 23.49 11.33 23.34
CA SER A 307 24.90 10.90 23.41
C SER A 307 25.88 12.05 23.60
N GLU A 308 25.58 13.24 23.08
CA GLU A 308 26.40 14.45 23.27
C GLU A 308 26.27 15.02 24.68
N LEU A 309 25.11 14.87 25.34
CA LEU A 309 24.87 15.30 26.72
C LEU A 309 25.49 14.37 27.79
N TYR A 310 25.84 13.12 27.43
CA TYR A 310 26.48 12.15 28.32
C TYR A 310 27.96 11.88 28.02
N SER A 311 28.55 12.63 27.08
CA SER A 311 29.98 12.54 26.71
C SER A 311 30.79 13.78 27.14
N GLY A 312 30.21 14.63 28.01
CA GLY A 312 30.85 15.79 28.62
C GLY A 312 31.11 15.59 30.10
#